data_AF-A0A1B9PRT3-F1
#
_entry.id   AF-A0A1B9PRT3-F1
#
_cell.length_a   1.000
_cell.length_b   1.000
_cell.length_c   1.000
_cell.angle_alpha   90.00
_cell.angle_beta   90.00
_cell.angle_gamma   90.00
#
_symmetry.space_group_name_H-M   'P 1'
#
loop_
_entity.id
_entity.type
_entity.pdbx_description
1 polymer ?
#
loop_
_entity_poly.entity_id
_entity_poly.type
_entity_poly.pdbx_seq_one_letter_code
_entity_poly.pdbx_strand_id
1 'polypeptide(L)'
;MLDKNKRQYQLYQEGLSQLDGHKRPSRHQSGHAIDFVAYDENSKVTWDFKYYEAISKAFKQAARELEVSIIWGGDWKSLRDGPHVELNRLVYP
;
A
#
# COMPACT_ATOMS: atom_id res chain seq x y z
N MET A 1 17.22 -8.51 10.08
CA MET A 1 15.94 -7.89 9.67
C MET A 1 15.92 -6.48 10.25
N LEU A 2 15.65 -5.45 9.42
CA LEU A 2 15.44 -4.08 9.92
C LEU A 2 14.31 -4.09 10.95
N ASP A 3 14.52 -3.43 12.09
CA ASP A 3 13.45 -3.16 13.04
C ASP A 3 12.38 -2.32 12.32
N LYS A 4 11.23 -2.94 12.02
CA LYS A 4 10.13 -2.33 11.25
C LYS A 4 9.62 -1.06 11.93
N ASN A 5 9.69 -0.99 13.27
CA ASN A 5 9.29 0.19 14.03
C ASN A 5 10.29 1.33 13.83
N LYS A 6 11.58 1.01 13.83
CA LYS A 6 12.64 2.00 13.56
C LYS A 6 12.54 2.56 12.15
N ARG A 7 12.31 1.71 11.13
CA ARG A 7 12.13 2.16 9.75
C ARG A 7 10.89 3.05 9.61
N GLN A 8 9.76 2.66 10.21
CA GLN A 8 8.54 3.45 10.15
C GLN A 8 8.71 4.83 10.81
N TYR A 9 9.35 4.89 11.98
CA TYR A 9 9.61 6.16 12.67
C TYR A 9 10.55 7.06 11.85
N GLN A 10 11.54 6.49 11.15
CA GLN A 10 12.41 7.25 10.26
C GLN A 10 11.62 7.89 9.10
N LEU A 11 10.74 7.13 8.43
CA LEU A 11 9.89 7.67 7.35
C LEU A 11 9.00 8.83 7.84
N TYR A 12 8.52 8.75 9.08
CA TYR A 12 7.77 9.83 9.72
C TYR A 12 8.63 11.09 9.92
N GLN A 13 9.85 10.94 10.45
CA GLN A 13 10.80 12.04 10.64
C GLN A 13 11.21 12.70 9.32
N GLU A 14 11.31 11.92 8.24
CA GLU A 14 11.61 12.41 6.89
C GLU A 14 10.39 13.04 6.19
N GLY A 15 9.20 13.04 6.82
CA GLY A 15 7.97 13.58 6.23
C GLY A 15 7.36 12.72 5.12
N LEU A 16 7.89 11.51 4.91
CA LEU A 16 7.44 10.55 3.89
C LEU A 16 6.24 9.70 4.36
N SER A 17 5.91 9.79 5.65
CA SER A 17 4.78 9.10 6.27
C SER A 17 4.10 10.02 7.28
N GLN A 18 2.78 9.92 7.38
CA GLN A 18 2.02 10.54 8.48
C GLN A 18 1.92 9.64 9.71
N LEU A 19 2.38 8.40 9.62
CA LEU A 19 2.31 7.37 10.64
C LEU A 19 3.64 7.25 11.38
N ASP A 20 3.63 7.49 12.69
CA ASP A 20 4.82 7.49 13.55
C ASP A 20 5.34 6.09 13.91
N GLY A 21 4.57 5.05 13.60
CA GLY A 21 4.95 3.67 13.88
C GLY A 21 4.77 3.21 15.32
N HIS A 22 4.26 4.07 16.21
CA HIS A 22 4.01 3.77 17.62
C HIS A 22 2.55 3.99 18.01
N LYS A 23 2.09 5.26 18.02
CA LYS A 23 0.70 5.62 18.30
C LYS A 23 -0.18 5.42 17.06
N ARG A 24 0.42 5.58 15.88
CA ARG A 24 -0.22 5.40 14.58
C ARG A 24 0.59 4.38 13.79
N PRO A 25 0.32 3.08 13.96
CA PRO A 25 1.05 2.03 13.26
C PRO A 25 0.63 1.92 11.79
N SER A 26 1.63 1.73 10.92
CA SER A 26 1.45 1.37 9.52
C SER A 26 1.03 -0.09 9.38
N ARG A 27 0.20 -0.39 8.37
CA ARG A 27 -0.20 -1.77 8.04
C ARG A 27 0.97 -2.63 7.57
N HIS A 28 2.03 -2.01 7.05
CA HIS A 28 3.29 -2.68 6.70
C HIS A 28 3.99 -3.29 7.94
N GLN A 29 3.87 -2.66 9.12
CA GLN A 29 4.49 -3.18 10.35
C GLN A 29 3.86 -4.50 10.77
N SER A 30 2.53 -4.61 10.67
CA SER A 30 1.77 -5.81 11.02
C SER A 30 1.69 -6.85 9.89
N GLY A 31 2.28 -6.58 8.72
CA GLY A 31 2.27 -7.50 7.58
C GLY A 31 0.93 -7.55 6.84
N HIS A 32 0.06 -6.57 7.02
CA HIS A 32 -1.25 -6.50 6.40
C HIS A 32 -1.32 -5.55 5.19
N ALA A 33 -0.18 -5.00 4.79
CA ALA A 33 -0.05 -4.22 3.57
C ALA A 33 1.17 -4.66 2.79
N ILE A 34 1.11 -4.43 1.49
CA ILE A 34 2.20 -4.57 0.57
C ILE A 34 2.23 -3.36 -0.36
N ASP A 35 3.42 -3.08 -0.89
CA ASP A 35 3.59 -2.17 -2.01
C ASP A 35 4.02 -2.99 -3.22
N PHE A 36 3.48 -2.66 -4.39
CA PHE A 36 3.88 -3.26 -5.67
C PHE A 36 4.43 -2.20 -6.62
N VAL A 37 5.24 -2.64 -7.58
CA VAL A 37 5.78 -1.78 -8.63
C VAL A 37 5.20 -2.18 -9.98
N ALA A 38 4.81 -1.19 -10.78
CA ALA A 38 4.31 -1.42 -12.13
C ALA A 38 5.47 -1.55 -13.12
N TYR A 39 5.28 -2.42 -14.12
CA TYR A 39 6.14 -2.52 -15.29
C TYR A 39 5.36 -2.07 -16.53
N ASP A 40 6.01 -1.27 -17.38
CA ASP A 40 5.46 -0.87 -18.67
C ASP A 40 5.53 -2.00 -19.71
N GLU A 41 5.01 -1.72 -20.90
CA GLU A 41 5.02 -2.63 -22.04
C GLU A 41 6.43 -3.06 -22.50
N ASN A 42 7.47 -2.33 -22.10
CA ASN A 42 8.88 -2.64 -22.39
C ASN A 42 9.58 -3.30 -21.19
N SER A 43 8.82 -3.78 -20.20
CA SER A 43 9.35 -4.39 -18.97
C SER A 43 10.25 -3.46 -18.16
N LYS A 44 10.01 -2.15 -18.21
CA LYS A 44 10.68 -1.16 -17.37
C LYS A 44 9.78 -0.76 -16.20
N VAL A 45 10.39 -0.55 -15.04
CA VAL A 45 9.68 0.01 -13.88
C VAL A 45 9.10 1.38 -14.25
N THR A 46 7.83 1.59 -13.91
CA THR A 46 7.12 2.84 -14.13
C THR A 46 6.35 3.29 -12.89
N TRP A 47 6.26 4.61 -12.72
CA TRP A 47 5.50 5.28 -11.67
C TRP A 47 4.27 6.01 -12.23
N ASP A 48 3.97 5.85 -13.53
CA ASP A 48 2.79 6.42 -14.16
C ASP A 48 1.52 5.77 -13.58
N PHE A 49 0.70 6.62 -12.97
CA PHE A 49 -0.47 6.23 -12.18
C PHE A 49 -1.47 5.37 -12.98
N LYS A 50 -1.54 5.53 -14.31
CA LYS A 50 -2.46 4.74 -15.16
C LYS A 50 -2.20 3.24 -15.08
N TYR A 51 -0.94 2.82 -14.89
CA TYR A 51 -0.60 1.40 -14.74
C TYR A 51 -1.08 0.87 -13.38
N TYR A 52 -0.93 1.67 -12.32
CA TYR A 52 -1.45 1.31 -10.99
C TYR A 52 -2.99 1.23 -10.98
N GLU A 53 -3.70 2.10 -11.71
CA GLU A 53 -5.15 1.97 -11.92
C GLU A 53 -5.55 0.69 -12.66
N ALA A 54 -4.76 0.27 -13.65
CA ALA A 54 -5.01 -0.98 -14.36
C ALA A 54 -4.75 -2.20 -13.45
N ILE A 55 -3.62 -2.21 -12.73
CA ILE A 55 -3.26 -3.29 -11.79
C ILE A 55 -4.26 -3.35 -10.64
N SER A 56 -4.73 -2.21 -10.11
CA SER A 56 -5.68 -2.19 -9.00
C SER A 56 -7.02 -2.81 -9.36
N LYS A 57 -7.46 -2.73 -10.62
CA LYS A 57 -8.66 -3.45 -11.10
C LYS A 57 -8.47 -4.96 -10.96
N ALA A 58 -7.29 -5.49 -11.27
CA ALA A 58 -6.97 -6.91 -11.10
C ALA A 58 -6.93 -7.31 -9.62
N PHE A 59 -6.27 -6.53 -8.76
CA PHE A 59 -6.30 -6.75 -7.30
C PHE A 59 -7.73 -6.76 -6.75
N LYS A 60 -8.55 -5.77 -7.12
CA LYS A 60 -9.95 -5.67 -6.69
C LYS A 60 -10.81 -6.81 -7.22
N GLN A 61 -10.54 -7.31 -8.43
CA GLN A 61 -11.23 -8.49 -8.98
C GLN A 61 -10.88 -9.74 -8.16
N ALA A 62 -9.60 -10.03 -7.97
CA ALA A 62 -9.15 -11.17 -7.18
C ALA A 62 -9.65 -11.10 -5.73
N ALA A 63 -9.63 -9.92 -5.13
CA ALA A 63 -10.18 -9.68 -3.79
C ALA A 63 -11.67 -10.04 -3.68
N ARG A 64 -12.48 -9.74 -4.70
CA ARG A 64 -13.89 -10.14 -4.74
C ARG A 64 -14.04 -11.65 -4.89
N GLU A 65 -13.26 -12.27 -5.78
CA GLU A 65 -13.33 -13.72 -6.04
C GLU A 65 -12.90 -14.56 -4.84
N LEU A 66 -11.89 -14.09 -4.10
CA LEU A 66 -11.33 -14.77 -2.93
C LEU A 66 -11.96 -14.32 -1.61
N GLU A 67 -12.94 -13.41 -1.66
CA GLU A 67 -13.58 -12.82 -0.48
C GLU A 67 -12.60 -12.17 0.51
N VAL A 68 -11.52 -11.57 0.00
CA VAL A 68 -10.51 -10.87 0.81
C VAL A 68 -10.76 -9.37 0.74
N SER A 69 -11.16 -8.77 1.86
CA SER A 69 -11.44 -7.33 1.93
C SER A 69 -10.16 -6.50 1.90
N ILE A 70 -9.92 -5.78 0.80
CA ILE A 70 -8.76 -4.90 0.59
C ILE A 70 -9.16 -3.43 0.43
N ILE A 71 -8.20 -2.55 0.67
CA ILE A 71 -8.22 -1.12 0.34
C ILE A 71 -6.99 -0.85 -0.52
N TRP A 72 -7.18 -0.12 -1.63
CA TRP A 72 -6.09 0.35 -2.48
C TRP A 72 -5.79 1.82 -2.21
N GLY A 73 -4.52 2.19 -2.02
CA GLY A 73 -4.09 3.56 -1.73
C GLY A 73 -4.44 4.57 -2.81
N GLY A 74 -4.57 4.11 -4.06
CA GLY A 74 -5.03 4.93 -5.18
C GLY A 74 -6.50 5.36 -5.09
N ASP A 75 -7.30 4.80 -4.20
CA ASP A 75 -8.70 5.23 -3.96
C ASP A 75 -8.82 6.26 -2.82
N TRP A 76 -7.73 6.60 -2.12
CA TRP A 76 -7.78 7.59 -1.04
C TRP A 76 -8.15 8.99 -1.55
N LYS A 77 -8.90 9.74 -0.73
CA LYS A 77 -9.37 11.11 -1.09
C LYS A 77 -8.23 12.12 -1.23
N SER A 78 -7.13 11.91 -0.51
CA SER A 78 -5.91 12.70 -0.56
C SER A 78 -4.71 11.77 -0.40
N LEU A 79 -3.53 12.22 -0.84
CA LEU A 79 -2.29 11.43 -0.80
C LEU A 79 -2.44 10.07 -1.48
N ARG A 80 -3.03 10.04 -2.69
CA ARG A 80 -3.22 8.81 -3.47
C ARG A 80 -1.89 8.09 -3.64
N ASP A 81 -1.86 6.82 -3.26
CA ASP A 81 -0.68 5.98 -3.28
C ASP A 81 -0.92 4.76 -4.18
N GLY A 82 -0.41 4.83 -5.40
CA GLY A 82 -0.63 3.79 -6.42
C GLY A 82 -0.06 2.41 -6.02
N PRO A 83 1.19 2.34 -5.52
CA PRO A 83 1.80 1.09 -5.03
C PRO A 83 1.07 0.39 -3.88
N HIS A 84 0.41 1.13 -2.97
CA HIS A 84 -0.03 0.57 -1.69
C HIS A 84 -1.36 -0.19 -1.77
N VAL A 85 -1.39 -1.43 -1.27
CA VAL A 85 -2.62 -2.20 -0.99
C VAL A 85 -2.56 -2.72 0.43
N GLU A 86 -3.67 -2.58 1.16
CA GLU A 86 -3.81 -3.09 2.52
C GLU A 86 -5.09 -3.89 2.74
N LEU A 87 -5.03 -4.85 3.67
CA LEU A 87 -6.22 -5.50 4.20
C LEU A 87 -7.05 -4.49 5.00
N ASN A 88 -8.36 -4.47 4.74
CA ASN A 88 -9.29 -3.55 5.38
C ASN A 88 -9.28 -3.72 6.91
N ARG A 89 -8.98 -2.65 7.63
CA ARG A 89 -8.88 -2.62 9.11
C ARG A 89 -10.17 -3.03 9.82
N LEU A 90 -11.33 -2.86 9.18
CA LEU A 90 -12.63 -3.28 9.76
C LEU A 90 -12.82 -4.81 9.74
N VAL A 91 -12.13 -5.50 8.84
CA VAL A 91 -12.21 -6.96 8.67
C VAL A 91 -10.99 -7.65 9.28
N TYR A 92 -9.81 -7.02 9.17
CA TYR A 92 -8.52 -7.51 9.66
C TYR A 92 -7.88 -6.49 10.62
N PRO A 93 -8.28 -6.47 11.90
CA PRO A 93 -7.81 -5.48 12.88
C PRO A 93 -6.30 -5.52 13.10
#